data_AF-A0A2X2CL39-F1
#
_entry.id   AF-A0A2X2CL39-F1
#
_cell.length_a   1.000
_cell.length_b   1.000
_cell.length_c   1.000
_cell.angle_alpha   90.00
_cell.angle_beta   90.00
_cell.angle_gamma   90.00
#
_symmetry.space_group_name_H-M   'P 1'
#
loop_
_entity.id
_entity.type
_entity.pdbx_description
1 polymer ?
#
loop_
_entity_poly.entity_id
_entity_poly.type
_entity_poly.pdbx_seq_one_letter_code
_entity_poly.pdbx_strand_id
1 'polypeptide(L)'
;MAEVTNNHDKTPIEVAGVRLLPGQTAEVADWDKFKDRQNIKYYLDEELLSVKASSVKPSSDDSDKQALLDQLKALGVDAAANSKVETLRKKLDEAQKAAQERQAVINELTALGVEFDQSESLEDLKAKLAEAKK
;
A
#
# COMPACT_ATOMS: atom_id res chain seq x y z
N MET A 1 -14.01 -8.07 19.81
CA MET A 1 -13.47 -7.04 20.72
C MET A 1 -12.25 -6.45 20.04
N ALA A 2 -11.99 -5.16 20.21
CA ALA A 2 -10.81 -4.53 19.64
C ALA A 2 -10.17 -3.61 20.69
N GLU A 3 -8.84 -3.58 20.76
CA GLU A 3 -8.12 -2.58 21.56
C GLU A 3 -8.12 -1.27 20.79
N VAL A 4 -8.72 -0.24 21.37
CA VAL A 4 -8.85 1.08 20.77
C VAL A 4 -8.06 2.08 21.59
N THR A 5 -7.20 2.85 20.93
CA THR A 5 -6.34 3.86 21.52
C THR A 5 -6.75 5.24 21.05
N ASN A 6 -6.88 6.19 21.97
CA ASN A 6 -7.04 7.60 21.66
C ASN A 6 -5.66 8.25 21.51
N ASN A 7 -5.29 8.63 20.30
CA ASN A 7 -4.00 9.26 20.00
C ASN A 7 -4.04 10.78 20.14
N HIS A 8 -5.21 11.38 20.36
CA HIS A 8 -5.33 12.82 20.52
C HIS A 8 -4.67 13.25 21.85
N ASP A 9 -3.96 14.36 21.83
CA ASP A 9 -3.21 14.90 22.98
C ASP A 9 -4.06 15.66 24.03
N LYS A 10 -5.30 16.07 23.71
CA LYS A 10 -6.11 16.93 24.59
C LYS A 10 -7.55 16.46 24.81
N THR A 11 -8.18 15.87 23.79
CA THR A 11 -9.62 15.60 23.85
C THR A 11 -9.88 14.12 24.15
N PRO A 12 -10.73 13.83 25.16
CA PRO A 12 -11.26 12.48 25.34
C PRO A 12 -12.19 12.10 24.18
N ILE A 13 -12.06 10.87 23.68
CA ILE A 13 -12.91 10.33 22.61
C ILE A 13 -13.80 9.23 23.19
N GLU A 14 -15.10 9.28 22.89
CA GLU A 14 -16.02 8.22 23.28
C GLU A 14 -16.29 7.27 22.11
N VAL A 15 -16.08 5.98 22.35
CA VAL A 15 -16.29 4.91 21.38
C VAL A 15 -17.17 3.85 22.03
N ALA A 16 -18.34 3.61 21.45
CA ALA A 16 -19.28 2.58 21.89
C ALA A 16 -19.62 2.65 23.40
N GLY A 17 -19.71 3.86 23.96
CA GLY A 17 -19.96 4.08 25.39
C GLY A 17 -18.73 3.96 26.29
N VAL A 18 -17.55 3.69 25.72
CA VAL A 18 -16.26 3.71 26.42
C VAL A 18 -15.58 5.05 26.17
N ARG A 19 -15.31 5.80 27.23
CA ARG A 19 -14.59 7.08 27.16
C ARG A 19 -13.08 6.84 27.28
N LEU A 20 -12.36 7.13 26.21
CA LEU A 20 -10.90 7.03 26.13
C LEU A 20 -10.28 8.42 26.39
N LEU A 21 -9.47 8.55 27.44
CA LEU A 21 -8.65 9.75 27.66
C LEU A 21 -7.51 9.84 26.64
N PRO A 22 -6.91 11.03 26.45
CA PRO A 22 -5.68 11.19 25.65
C PRO A 22 -4.61 10.15 25.99
N GLY A 23 -4.13 9.43 24.97
CA GLY A 23 -3.12 8.37 25.11
C GLY A 23 -3.62 7.07 25.74
N GLN A 24 -4.91 6.96 26.07
CA GLN A 24 -5.46 5.77 26.73
C GLN A 24 -5.90 4.73 25.70
N THR A 25 -5.55 3.47 25.97
CA THR A 25 -6.07 2.29 25.28
C THR A 25 -7.14 1.60 26.13
N ALA A 26 -8.25 1.20 25.52
CA ALA A 26 -9.24 0.33 26.16
C ALA A 26 -9.81 -0.69 25.17
N GLU A 27 -10.28 -1.81 25.70
CA GLU A 27 -10.99 -2.82 24.93
C GLU A 27 -12.44 -2.39 24.69
N VAL A 28 -12.81 -2.31 23.42
CA VAL A 28 -14.16 -1.96 22.99
C VAL A 28 -14.88 -3.21 22.52
N ALA A 29 -15.95 -3.56 23.25
CA ALA A 29 -16.89 -4.60 22.85
C ALA A 29 -17.67 -4.17 21.59
N ASP A 30 -18.09 -5.14 20.77
CA ASP A 30 -18.90 -4.88 19.57
C ASP A 30 -18.30 -3.89 18.55
N TRP A 31 -16.98 -3.62 18.59
CA TRP A 31 -16.27 -2.69 17.69
C TRP A 31 -16.72 -2.75 16.23
N ASP A 32 -16.99 -3.94 15.71
CA ASP A 32 -17.46 -4.18 14.33
C ASP A 32 -18.75 -3.42 13.98
N LYS A 33 -19.64 -3.18 14.95
CA LYS A 33 -20.88 -2.41 14.78
C LYS A 33 -20.66 -0.89 14.79
N PHE A 34 -19.52 -0.43 15.30
CA PHE A 34 -19.25 0.99 15.52
C PHE A 34 -18.18 1.56 14.57
N LYS A 35 -17.27 0.71 14.06
CA LYS A 35 -16.20 1.10 13.13
C LYS A 35 -16.71 1.82 11.88
N ASP A 36 -17.94 1.53 11.47
CA ASP A 36 -18.55 2.09 10.26
C ASP A 36 -19.25 3.42 10.45
N ARG A 37 -19.39 3.91 11.70
CA ARG A 37 -19.99 5.20 12.00
C ARG A 37 -19.11 6.33 11.48
N GLN A 38 -19.73 7.37 10.94
CA GLN A 38 -19.02 8.47 10.28
C GLN A 38 -18.01 9.18 11.19
N ASN A 39 -18.35 9.38 12.47
CA ASN A 39 -17.44 9.97 13.45
C ASN A 39 -16.22 9.08 13.74
N ILE A 40 -16.41 7.77 13.85
CA ILE A 40 -15.33 6.81 14.10
C ILE A 40 -14.42 6.71 12.87
N LYS A 41 -14.99 6.69 11.66
CA LYS A 41 -14.24 6.77 10.41
C LYS A 41 -13.38 8.03 10.35
N TYR A 42 -13.95 9.19 10.69
CA TYR A 42 -13.20 10.44 10.75
C TYR A 42 -12.04 10.37 11.75
N TYR A 43 -12.25 9.82 12.95
CA TYR A 43 -11.18 9.68 13.93
C TYR A 43 -10.09 8.68 13.51
N LEU A 44 -10.43 7.65 12.75
CA LEU A 44 -9.46 6.70 12.18
C LEU A 44 -8.67 7.32 11.02
N ASP A 45 -9.34 8.08 10.16
CA ASP A 45 -8.76 8.75 8.99
C ASP A 45 -7.78 9.85 9.42
N GLU A 46 -8.15 10.64 10.42
CA GLU A 46 -7.31 11.71 10.98
C GLU A 46 -6.30 11.20 12.03
N GLU A 47 -6.15 9.88 12.15
CA GLU A 47 -5.26 9.20 13.10
C GLU A 47 -5.47 9.57 14.58
N LEU A 48 -6.60 10.20 14.92
CA LEU A 48 -6.99 10.53 16.29
C LEU A 48 -7.34 9.28 17.11
N LEU A 49 -7.67 8.18 16.44
CA LEU A 49 -7.98 6.89 17.02
C LEU A 49 -7.20 5.78 16.30
N SER A 50 -6.58 4.86 17.05
CA SER A 50 -5.96 3.66 16.49
C SER A 50 -6.59 2.40 17.05
N VAL A 51 -6.78 1.39 16.21
CA VAL A 51 -7.41 0.14 16.61
C VAL A 51 -6.43 -1.00 16.39
N LYS A 52 -6.00 -1.62 17.49
CA LYS A 52 -5.25 -2.86 17.47
C LYS A 52 -6.25 -4.00 17.55
N ALA A 53 -6.78 -4.41 16.39
CA ALA A 53 -7.38 -5.72 16.29
C ALA A 53 -6.25 -6.75 16.39
N SER A 54 -6.45 -7.87 17.09
CA SER A 54 -5.49 -9.00 17.12
C SER A 54 -5.29 -9.70 15.77
N SER A 55 -5.64 -9.05 14.66
CA SER A 55 -5.23 -9.42 13.31
C SER A 55 -5.30 -8.18 12.43
N VAL A 56 -4.14 -7.84 11.86
CA VAL A 56 -3.86 -6.73 10.92
C VAL A 56 -3.72 -5.36 11.58
N LYS A 57 -2.46 -4.91 11.65
CA LYS A 57 -2.06 -3.54 11.95
C LYS A 57 -2.80 -2.58 11.01
N PRO A 58 -3.44 -1.50 11.47
CA PRO A 58 -3.64 -0.33 10.63
C PRO A 58 -2.29 0.39 10.63
N SER A 59 -1.54 0.20 9.55
CA SER A 59 -0.42 1.10 9.25
C SER A 59 -1.03 2.47 8.97
N SER A 60 -0.50 3.49 9.63
CA SER A 60 -0.77 4.90 9.36
C SER A 60 -0.78 5.19 7.86
N ASP A 61 -1.65 6.09 7.39
CA ASP A 61 -1.74 6.48 5.97
C ASP A 61 -0.37 6.97 5.45
N ASP A 62 0.48 7.54 6.32
CA ASP A 62 1.88 7.85 6.05
C ASP A 62 2.79 6.63 5.89
N SER A 63 2.58 5.55 6.64
CA SER A 63 3.31 4.28 6.45
C SER A 63 2.92 3.58 5.15
N ASP A 64 1.64 3.58 4.78
CA ASP A 64 1.19 3.04 3.50
C ASP A 64 1.73 3.85 2.32
N LYS A 65 1.72 5.18 2.45
CA LYS A 65 2.32 6.07 1.45
C LYS A 65 3.83 5.89 1.34
N GLN A 66 4.52 5.79 2.48
CA GLN A 66 5.96 5.55 2.51
C GLN A 66 6.30 4.19 1.93
N ALA A 67 5.50 3.15 2.20
CA ALA A 67 5.66 1.84 1.60
C ALA A 67 5.46 1.88 0.08
N LEU A 68 4.46 2.61 -0.43
CA LEU A 68 4.27 2.80 -1.87
C LEU A 68 5.43 3.54 -2.52
N LEU A 69 5.98 4.57 -1.85
CA LEU A 69 7.16 5.29 -2.32
C LEU A 69 8.40 4.38 -2.36
N ASP A 70 8.59 3.54 -1.34
CA ASP A 70 9.70 2.59 -1.28
C ASP A 70 9.59 1.53 -2.39
N GLN A 71 8.40 1.00 -2.62
CA GLN A 71 8.12 0.07 -3.73
C GLN A 71 8.34 0.71 -5.11
N LEU A 72 7.90 1.95 -5.29
CA LEU A 72 8.14 2.71 -6.53
C LEU A 72 9.65 2.93 -6.75
N LYS A 73 10.37 3.30 -5.70
CA LYS A 73 11.82 3.48 -5.74
C LYS A 73 12.57 2.19 -6.04
N ALA A 74 12.13 1.06 -5.48
CA ALA A 74 12.66 -0.26 -5.79
C ALA A 74 12.47 -0.65 -7.26
N LEU A 75 11.38 -0.18 -7.88
CA LEU A 75 11.11 -0.33 -9.32
C LEU A 75 11.84 0.72 -10.18
N GLY A 76 12.67 1.59 -9.58
CA GLY A 76 13.39 2.65 -10.27
C GLY A 76 12.52 3.86 -10.65
N VAL A 77 11.30 3.96 -10.12
CA VAL A 77 10.38 5.07 -10.37
C VAL A 77 10.51 6.09 -9.24
N ASP A 78 11.08 7.26 -9.57
CA ASP A 78 11.15 8.37 -8.64
C ASP A 78 9.77 9.06 -8.56
N ALA A 79 9.13 8.95 -7.40
CA ALA A 79 7.84 9.55 -7.15
C ALA A 79 7.94 10.57 -6.02
N ALA A 80 7.36 11.75 -6.25
CA ALA A 80 7.43 12.82 -5.28
C ALA A 80 6.62 12.49 -4.02
N ALA A 81 7.21 12.70 -2.84
CA ALA A 81 6.59 12.38 -1.56
C ALA A 81 5.30 13.15 -1.27
N ASN A 82 5.06 14.27 -1.96
CA ASN A 82 3.81 15.04 -1.89
C ASN A 82 2.71 14.52 -2.83
N SER A 83 2.97 13.47 -3.62
CA SER A 83 1.96 12.86 -4.49
C SER A 83 0.85 12.22 -3.67
N LYS A 84 -0.39 12.23 -4.18
CA LYS A 84 -1.52 11.55 -3.53
C LYS A 84 -1.31 10.04 -3.57
N VAL A 85 -1.81 9.32 -2.55
CA VAL A 85 -1.73 7.85 -2.44
C VAL A 85 -2.30 7.17 -3.69
N GLU A 86 -3.44 7.64 -4.22
CA GLU A 86 -3.99 7.14 -5.49
C GLU A 86 -3.03 7.29 -6.67
N THR A 87 -2.32 8.42 -6.77
CA THR A 87 -1.33 8.65 -7.82
C THR A 87 -0.13 7.73 -7.68
N LEU A 88 0.32 7.49 -6.44
CA LEU A 88 1.42 6.56 -6.16
C LEU A 88 1.03 5.12 -6.50
N ARG A 89 -0.17 4.67 -6.11
CA ARG A 89 -0.70 3.35 -6.48
C ARG A 89 -0.80 3.17 -7.99
N LYS A 90 -1.29 4.19 -8.70
CA LYS A 90 -1.39 4.14 -10.16
C LYS A 90 -0.01 4.02 -10.82
N LYS A 91 0.97 4.84 -10.37
CA LYS A 91 2.36 4.72 -10.84
C LYS A 91 2.95 3.35 -10.56
N LEU A 92 2.62 2.75 -9.42
CA LEU A 92 3.13 1.45 -9.01
C LEU A 92 2.54 0.36 -9.91
N ASP A 93 1.24 0.40 -10.18
CA ASP A 93 0.59 -0.51 -11.13
C ASP A 93 1.18 -0.40 -12.54
N GLU A 94 1.43 0.83 -13.03
CA GLU A 94 2.07 1.05 -14.33
C GLU A 94 3.51 0.49 -14.36
N ALA A 95 4.29 0.74 -13.31
CA ALA A 95 5.66 0.23 -13.19
C ALA A 95 5.71 -1.29 -13.07
N GLN A 96 4.79 -1.88 -12.30
CA GLN A 96 4.66 -3.33 -12.17
C GLN A 96 4.25 -3.98 -13.49
N LYS A 97 3.31 -3.39 -14.24
CA LYS A 97 2.94 -3.87 -15.57
C LYS A 97 4.11 -3.83 -16.53
N ALA A 98 4.87 -2.73 -16.56
CA ALA A 98 6.07 -2.64 -17.40
C ALA A 98 7.11 -3.71 -17.02
N ALA A 99 7.34 -3.93 -15.71
CA ALA A 99 8.24 -4.97 -15.22
C ALA A 99 7.74 -6.38 -15.56
N GLN A 100 6.43 -6.64 -15.42
CA GLN A 100 5.80 -7.92 -15.78
C GLN A 100 5.86 -8.17 -17.29
N GLU A 101 5.59 -7.18 -18.13
CA GLU A 101 5.73 -7.29 -19.58
C GLU A 101 7.16 -7.63 -19.95
N ARG A 102 8.15 -6.93 -19.36
CA ARG A 102 9.56 -7.23 -19.59
C ARG A 102 9.90 -8.66 -19.16
N GLN A 103 9.45 -9.08 -17.97
CA GLN A 103 9.69 -10.42 -17.47
C GLN A 103 9.01 -11.50 -18.31
N ALA A 104 7.81 -11.24 -18.82
CA ALA A 104 7.09 -12.16 -19.70
C ALA A 104 7.85 -12.37 -21.01
N VAL A 105 8.32 -11.29 -21.63
CA VAL A 105 9.15 -11.35 -22.85
C VAL A 105 10.46 -12.11 -22.58
N ILE A 106 11.12 -11.82 -21.46
CA ILE A 106 12.34 -12.52 -21.01
C ILE A 106 12.08 -14.02 -20.82
N ASN A 107 10.99 -14.38 -20.15
CA ASN A 107 10.64 -15.78 -19.89
C ASN A 107 10.35 -16.52 -21.19
N GLU A 108 9.65 -15.90 -22.14
CA GLU A 108 9.41 -16.49 -23.45
C GLU A 108 10.69 -16.61 -24.28
N LEU A 109 11.56 -15.61 -24.28
CA LEU A 109 12.88 -15.69 -24.92
C LEU A 109 13.73 -16.82 -24.33
N THR A 110 13.75 -16.93 -23.00
CA THR A 110 14.45 -18.02 -22.29
C THR A 110 13.84 -19.38 -22.64
N ALA A 111 12.50 -19.48 -22.71
CA ALA A 111 11.80 -20.70 -23.09
C ALA A 111 12.10 -21.12 -24.54
N LEU A 112 12.29 -20.14 -25.44
CA LEU A 112 12.72 -20.34 -26.81
C LEU A 112 14.24 -20.59 -26.94
N GLY A 113 15.00 -20.46 -25.85
CA GLY A 113 16.45 -20.66 -25.83
C GLY A 113 17.23 -19.57 -26.57
N VAL A 114 16.66 -18.37 -26.69
CA VAL A 114 17.29 -17.23 -27.37
C VAL A 114 18.22 -16.51 -26.38
N GLU A 115 19.46 -16.22 -26.79
CA GLU A 115 20.36 -15.38 -26.01
C GLU A 115 19.91 -13.91 -26.07
N PHE A 116 19.61 -13.35 -24.89
CA PHE A 116 19.29 -11.94 -24.72
C PHE A 116 20.07 -11.38 -23.54
N ASP A 117 20.36 -10.07 -23.59
CA ASP A 117 21.03 -9.39 -22.51
C ASP A 117 19.98 -8.76 -21.58
N GLN A 118 20.12 -8.96 -20.27
CA GLN A 118 19.21 -8.38 -19.29
C GLN A 118 19.33 -6.85 -19.16
N SER A 119 20.30 -6.23 -19.84
CA SER A 119 20.47 -4.78 -19.96
C SER A 119 19.81 -4.22 -21.21
N GLU A 120 19.35 -5.07 -22.15
CA GLU A 120 18.63 -4.62 -23.35
C GLU A 120 17.28 -3.99 -23.00
N SER A 121 16.89 -3.02 -23.82
CA SER A 121 15.61 -2.32 -23.66
C SER A 121 14.45 -3.27 -23.93
N LEU A 122 13.29 -2.98 -23.34
CA LEU A 122 12.09 -3.79 -23.52
C LEU A 122 11.72 -3.95 -25.01
N GLU A 123 11.97 -2.92 -25.83
CA GLU A 123 11.77 -2.95 -27.28
C GLU A 123 12.70 -3.95 -27.99
N ASP A 124 13.99 -3.99 -27.65
CA ASP A 124 14.95 -4.94 -28.22
C ASP A 124 14.61 -6.39 -27.86
N LEU A 125 14.21 -6.63 -26.60
CA LEU A 125 13.75 -7.95 -26.16
C LEU A 125 12.48 -8.38 -26.91
N LYS A 126 11.52 -7.47 -27.10
CA LYS A 126 10.30 -7.74 -27.88
C LYS A 126 10.64 -8.02 -29.34
N ALA A 127 11.59 -7.31 -29.93
CA ALA A 127 12.04 -7.54 -31.30
C ALA A 127 12.67 -8.93 -31.47
N LYS A 128 13.59 -9.32 -30.58
CA LYS A 128 14.18 -10.68 -30.57
C LYS A 128 13.13 -11.77 -30.39
N LEU A 129 12.12 -11.54 -29.54
CA LEU A 129 11.03 -12.48 -29.34
C LEU A 129 10.19 -12.63 -30.61
N ALA A 130 9.88 -11.52 -31.27
CA ALA A 130 9.15 -11.54 -32.53
C ALA A 130 9.96 -12.23 -33.64
N GLU A 131 11.28 -12.03 -33.68
CA GLU A 131 12.19 -12.69 -34.62
C GLU A 131 12.30 -14.20 -34.35
N ALA A 132 12.38 -14.62 -33.09
CA ALA A 132 12.46 -16.03 -32.70
C ALA A 132 11.13 -16.79 -32.88
N LYS A 133 9.99 -16.09 -32.87
CA LYS A 133 8.66 -16.65 -33.16
C LYS A 133 8.33 -16.67 -34.65
N LYS A 134 9.17 -16.06 -35.50
CA LYS A 134 8.98 -15.98 -36.95
C LYS A 134 9.58 -17.19 -37.65
#